data_AF-A0A1D3K7P7-F1
#
_entry.id   AF-A0A1D3K7P7-F1
#
_cell.length_a   1.000
_cell.length_b   1.000
_cell.length_c   1.000
_cell.angle_alpha   90.00
_cell.angle_beta   90.00
_cell.angle_gamma   90.00
#
_symmetry.space_group_name_H-M   'P 1'
#
loop_
_entity.id
_entity.type
_entity.pdbx_description
1 polymer ?
#
loop_
_entity_poly.entity_id
_entity_poly.type
_entity_poly.pdbx_seq_one_letter_code
_entity_poly.pdbx_strand_id
1 'polypeptide(L)'
;MIEPQSEERVLTRYREVVSAQGGVENHILAKSSLYQRLLKGLRPLVIRPPLNHSYPWYNVVESDTPVHLPFGPAEWAPEWDSRHGVAICQDVWTRLEGGNPTDFTVTFPGWDALGFVWRIWEADEAAETTTAHLVCWHREDIGKLTTPELVEAECRWRAERDASWLSRAGQMNNEDLKAAFIASGQAGKPDCRFTSIIADQQVAHLRFLADERQAKGESLEFTVGEIAAKVAADMTSLLGDTWLVKDGQLFHRGWQIQRITPAELGSEHYLAGAS
;
A
#
# COMPACT_ATOMS: atom_id res chain seq x y z
N MET A 1 -12.15 -24.20 24.53
CA MET A 1 -12.34 -22.78 24.89
C MET A 1 -11.08 -22.33 25.62
N ILE A 2 -10.31 -21.42 25.04
CA ILE A 2 -9.12 -20.86 25.69
C ILE A 2 -9.62 -19.74 26.59
N GLU A 3 -9.38 -19.81 27.89
CA GLU A 3 -9.66 -18.69 28.80
C GLU A 3 -8.91 -17.44 28.31
N PRO A 4 -9.57 -16.27 28.23
CA PRO A 4 -8.87 -15.06 27.86
C PRO A 4 -7.72 -14.81 28.85
N GLN A 5 -6.49 -14.77 28.34
CA GLN A 5 -5.33 -14.40 29.16
C GLN A 5 -5.58 -12.99 29.71
N SER A 6 -5.31 -12.78 31.00
CA SER A 6 -5.40 -11.43 31.55
C SER A 6 -4.42 -10.51 30.83
N GLU A 7 -4.86 -9.29 30.46
CA GLU A 7 -4.03 -8.31 29.76
C GLU A 7 -2.70 -8.05 30.50
N GLU A 8 -2.71 -8.13 31.83
CA GLU A 8 -1.53 -8.00 32.68
C GLU A 8 -0.47 -9.10 32.44
N ARG A 9 -0.90 -10.35 32.22
CA ARG A 9 0.01 -11.46 31.85
C ARG A 9 0.60 -11.24 30.47
N VAL A 10 -0.21 -10.79 29.52
CA VAL A 10 0.24 -10.46 28.16
C VAL A 10 1.27 -9.33 28.17
N LEU A 11 1.02 -8.27 28.95
CA LEU A 11 1.93 -7.13 29.09
C LEU A 11 3.25 -7.53 29.71
N THR A 12 3.22 -8.34 30.77
CA THR A 12 4.43 -8.89 31.41
C THR A 12 5.25 -9.69 30.40
N ARG A 13 4.60 -10.61 29.67
CA ARG A 13 5.28 -11.42 28.65
C ARG A 13 5.87 -10.57 27.52
N TYR A 14 5.14 -9.56 27.07
CA TYR A 14 5.62 -8.65 26.05
C TYR A 14 6.90 -7.94 26.48
N ARG A 15 6.95 -7.42 27.73
CA ARG A 15 8.14 -6.76 28.28
C ARG A 15 9.34 -7.68 28.40
N GLU A 16 9.13 -8.92 28.85
CA GLU A 16 10.18 -9.94 28.88
C GLU A 16 10.80 -10.17 27.50
N VAL A 17 9.97 -10.36 26.48
CA VAL A 17 10.44 -10.65 25.12
C VAL A 17 11.17 -9.43 24.53
N VAL A 18 10.63 -8.23 24.69
CA VAL A 18 11.27 -6.99 24.21
C VAL A 18 12.62 -6.77 24.90
N SER A 19 12.67 -6.93 26.22
CA SER A 19 13.91 -6.76 26.98
C SER A 19 14.96 -7.80 26.61
N ALA A 20 14.58 -9.06 26.42
CA ALA A 20 15.49 -10.13 26.00
C ALA A 20 16.11 -9.87 24.62
N GLN A 21 15.42 -9.14 23.74
CA GLN A 21 15.93 -8.73 22.43
C GLN A 21 16.67 -7.37 22.46
N GLY A 22 16.94 -6.81 23.64
CA GLY A 22 17.59 -5.51 23.81
C GLY A 22 16.76 -4.32 23.32
N GLY A 23 15.45 -4.52 23.14
CA GLY A 23 14.53 -3.48 22.69
C GLY A 23 13.96 -2.64 23.82
N VAL A 24 13.25 -1.58 23.44
CA VAL A 24 12.46 -0.73 24.35
C VAL A 24 10.98 -0.94 24.06
N GLU A 25 10.15 -0.89 25.11
CA GLU A 25 8.70 -0.94 24.97
C GLU A 25 8.19 0.15 24.03
N ASN A 26 7.31 -0.22 23.11
CA ASN A 26 6.62 0.72 22.25
C ASN A 26 5.78 1.71 23.08
N HIS A 27 6.00 3.00 22.87
CA HIS A 27 5.27 4.10 23.50
C HIS A 27 3.74 4.04 23.29
N ILE A 28 3.27 3.34 22.25
CA ILE A 28 1.85 3.02 22.04
C ILE A 28 1.71 1.51 21.87
N LEU A 29 1.34 0.79 22.94
CA LEU A 29 1.16 -0.66 22.94
C LEU A 29 0.20 -1.17 21.85
N ALA A 30 -0.85 -0.41 21.54
CA ALA A 30 -1.79 -0.73 20.46
C ALA A 30 -1.13 -0.83 19.07
N LYS A 31 0.03 -0.18 18.87
CA LYS A 31 0.82 -0.25 17.63
C LYS A 31 1.90 -1.34 17.67
N SER A 32 2.11 -2.00 18.80
CA SER A 32 3.08 -3.09 18.90
C SER A 32 2.50 -4.38 18.34
N SER A 33 2.97 -4.80 17.17
CA SER A 33 2.51 -6.07 16.57
C SER A 33 2.82 -7.29 17.44
N LEU A 34 3.91 -7.28 18.22
CA LEU A 34 4.19 -8.35 19.18
C LEU A 34 3.16 -8.37 20.33
N TYR A 35 2.82 -7.19 20.88
CA TYR A 35 1.79 -7.10 21.92
C TYR A 35 0.42 -7.52 21.40
N GLN A 36 0.01 -7.03 20.22
CA GLN A 36 -1.25 -7.42 19.56
C GLN A 36 -1.28 -8.91 19.22
N ARG A 37 -0.14 -9.51 18.88
CA ARG A 37 0.00 -10.94 18.64
C ARG A 37 -0.21 -11.74 19.93
N LEU A 38 0.44 -11.34 21.03
CA LEU A 38 0.27 -12.00 22.33
C LEU A 38 -1.17 -11.87 22.87
N LEU A 39 -1.82 -10.73 22.66
CA LEU A 39 -3.26 -10.55 22.99
C LEU A 39 -4.17 -11.54 22.26
N LYS A 40 -3.78 -11.99 21.07
CA LYS A 40 -4.48 -13.03 20.30
C LYS A 40 -4.11 -14.46 20.73
N GLY A 41 -3.32 -14.63 21.79
CA GLY A 41 -2.83 -15.93 22.27
C GLY A 41 -1.75 -16.56 21.40
N LEU A 42 -1.17 -15.81 20.45
CA LEU A 42 -0.12 -16.30 19.57
C LEU A 42 1.26 -16.16 20.21
N ARG A 43 2.15 -17.14 19.96
CA ARG A 43 3.51 -17.15 20.53
C ARG A 43 4.45 -16.20 19.77
N PRO A 44 5.41 -15.55 20.45
CA PRO A 44 6.49 -14.84 19.78
C PRO A 44 7.35 -15.79 18.94
N LEU A 45 7.92 -15.29 17.85
CA LEU A 45 8.93 -16.01 17.08
C LEU A 45 10.28 -15.98 17.80
N VAL A 46 11.11 -17.04 17.64
CA VAL A 46 12.46 -17.11 18.23
C VAL A 46 13.40 -16.02 17.69
N ILE A 47 13.24 -15.69 16.41
CA ILE A 47 13.94 -14.60 15.75
C ILE A 47 12.88 -13.56 15.39
N ARG A 48 13.26 -12.28 15.42
CA ARG A 48 12.36 -11.22 14.97
C ARG A 48 12.02 -11.46 13.50
N PRO A 49 10.73 -11.38 13.10
CA PRO A 49 10.39 -11.43 11.69
C PRO A 49 10.98 -10.20 10.96
N PRO A 50 11.18 -10.29 9.63
CA PRO A 50 11.51 -9.13 8.80
C PRO A 50 10.52 -7.98 9.02
N LEU A 51 10.98 -6.75 8.79
CA LEU A 51 10.23 -5.51 8.94
C LEU A 51 9.71 -4.99 7.60
N ASN A 52 8.64 -4.21 7.68
CA ASN A 52 8.20 -3.34 6.62
C ASN A 52 7.74 -2.00 7.23
N HIS A 53 8.44 -0.92 6.88
CA HIS A 53 8.14 0.52 7.10
C HIS A 53 7.70 0.99 8.51
N SER A 54 7.37 0.10 9.45
CA SER A 54 6.97 0.31 10.85
C SER A 54 6.50 -0.99 11.55
N TYR A 55 6.19 -2.07 10.83
CA TYR A 55 5.58 -3.28 11.41
C TYR A 55 6.28 -4.59 10.99
N PRO A 56 6.44 -5.55 11.92
CA PRO A 56 6.95 -6.88 11.61
C PRO A 56 5.98 -7.70 10.75
N TRP A 57 6.56 -8.45 9.82
CA TRP A 57 5.86 -9.29 8.84
C TRP A 57 5.76 -10.75 9.29
N TYR A 58 5.02 -10.99 10.38
CA TYR A 58 4.77 -12.36 10.89
C TYR A 58 4.20 -13.30 9.83
N ASN A 59 3.28 -12.83 8.99
CA ASN A 59 2.68 -13.64 7.93
C ASN A 59 3.70 -14.14 6.90
N VAL A 60 4.79 -13.40 6.63
CA VAL A 60 5.82 -13.89 5.70
C VAL A 60 6.59 -15.07 6.30
N VAL A 61 6.75 -15.10 7.62
CA VAL A 61 7.39 -16.23 8.30
C VAL A 61 6.42 -17.40 8.45
N GLU A 62 5.17 -17.14 8.80
CA GLU A 62 4.22 -18.17 9.23
C GLU A 62 3.33 -18.73 8.12
N SER A 63 3.07 -17.94 7.09
CA SER A 63 2.25 -18.38 5.95
C SER A 63 3.03 -19.37 5.10
N ASP A 64 2.34 -20.43 4.68
CA ASP A 64 2.76 -21.29 3.58
C ASP A 64 2.15 -20.85 2.23
N THR A 65 1.24 -19.87 2.22
CA THR A 65 0.68 -19.27 1.00
C THR A 65 1.45 -18.01 0.58
N PRO A 66 1.42 -17.63 -0.71
CA PRO A 66 2.00 -16.37 -1.19
C PRO A 66 1.47 -15.15 -0.44
N VAL A 67 2.36 -14.19 -0.19
CA VAL A 67 2.09 -12.89 0.40
C VAL A 67 2.52 -11.82 -0.59
N HIS A 68 1.66 -10.84 -0.83
CA HIS A 68 1.96 -9.73 -1.72
C HIS A 68 3.05 -8.81 -1.13
N LEU A 69 4.05 -8.47 -1.95
CA LEU A 69 5.09 -7.49 -1.65
C LEU A 69 4.65 -6.11 -2.17
N PRO A 70 4.52 -5.08 -1.31
CA PRO A 70 4.05 -3.76 -1.72
C PRO A 70 5.04 -3.04 -2.65
N PHE A 71 6.32 -3.40 -2.55
CA PHE A 71 7.39 -2.90 -3.40
C PHE A 71 8.24 -4.08 -3.84
N GLY A 72 8.65 -4.04 -5.10
CA GLY A 72 9.53 -5.07 -5.64
C GLY A 72 10.89 -5.11 -4.95
N PRO A 73 11.57 -6.27 -4.98
CA PRO A 73 12.95 -6.40 -4.56
C PRO A 73 13.84 -5.43 -5.33
N ALA A 74 14.76 -4.78 -4.63
CA ALA A 74 15.80 -3.93 -5.25
C ALA A 74 17.18 -4.47 -4.88
N GLU A 75 18.15 -4.36 -5.77
CA GLU A 75 19.53 -4.71 -5.43
C GLU A 75 20.05 -3.84 -4.29
N TRP A 76 20.63 -4.47 -3.27
CA TRP A 76 21.27 -3.78 -2.15
C TRP A 76 22.79 -3.92 -2.25
N ALA A 77 23.41 -2.87 -2.77
CA ALA A 77 24.87 -2.74 -2.85
C ALA A 77 25.32 -1.29 -2.59
N PRO A 78 24.93 -0.66 -1.47
CA PRO A 78 25.40 0.69 -1.18
C PRO A 78 26.87 0.67 -0.76
N GLU A 79 27.61 1.72 -1.13
CA GLU A 79 29.06 1.83 -0.85
C GLU A 79 29.42 1.80 0.65
N TRP A 80 28.47 2.12 1.52
CA TRP A 80 28.64 2.21 2.98
C TRP A 80 28.26 0.93 3.74
N ASP A 81 27.69 -0.08 3.08
CA ASP A 81 27.30 -1.36 3.68
C ASP A 81 28.00 -2.50 2.96
N SER A 82 28.78 -3.31 3.69
CA SER A 82 29.44 -4.48 3.11
C SER A 82 28.48 -5.64 2.85
N ARG A 83 27.22 -5.54 3.29
CA ARG A 83 26.19 -6.53 2.98
C ARG A 83 25.78 -6.38 1.52
N HIS A 84 25.95 -7.45 0.76
CA HIS A 84 25.40 -7.59 -0.58
C HIS A 84 24.15 -8.45 -0.52
N GLY A 85 23.09 -8.02 -1.18
CA GLY A 85 21.82 -8.75 -1.15
C GLY A 85 20.71 -8.06 -1.91
N VAL A 86 19.49 -8.31 -1.46
CA VAL A 86 18.28 -7.74 -2.04
C VAL A 86 17.53 -7.01 -0.94
N ALA A 87 17.30 -5.73 -1.16
CA ALA A 87 16.44 -4.91 -0.33
C ALA A 87 14.98 -5.30 -0.58
N ILE A 88 14.32 -5.82 0.45
CA ILE A 88 12.91 -6.18 0.41
C ILE A 88 12.27 -5.51 1.62
N CYS A 89 11.34 -4.58 1.35
CA CYS A 89 10.65 -3.81 2.39
C CYS A 89 11.60 -3.14 3.41
N GLN A 90 12.74 -2.61 2.93
CA GLN A 90 13.79 -1.92 3.71
C GLN A 90 14.68 -2.82 4.58
N ASP A 91 14.52 -4.14 4.49
CA ASP A 91 15.44 -5.10 5.08
C ASP A 91 16.34 -5.71 4.00
N VAL A 92 17.56 -6.10 4.40
CA VAL A 92 18.55 -6.70 3.50
C VAL A 92 18.49 -8.21 3.61
N TRP A 93 18.08 -8.85 2.52
CA TRP A 93 17.97 -10.30 2.42
C TRP A 93 19.11 -10.87 1.59
N THR A 94 19.49 -12.11 1.88
CA THR A 94 20.51 -12.81 1.11
C THR A 94 19.84 -13.52 -0.05
N ARG A 95 20.22 -13.16 -1.28
CA ARG A 95 19.81 -13.90 -2.48
C ARG A 95 20.59 -15.21 -2.55
N LEU A 96 19.87 -16.30 -2.75
CA LEU A 96 20.47 -17.63 -2.93
C LEU A 96 20.82 -17.87 -4.40
N GLU A 97 21.74 -18.81 -4.65
CA GLU A 97 22.14 -19.16 -6.01
C GLU A 97 20.96 -19.75 -6.81
N GLY A 98 20.87 -19.34 -8.09
CA GLY A 98 19.83 -19.78 -9.02
C GLY A 98 18.70 -18.77 -9.24
N GLY A 99 17.72 -19.18 -10.05
CA GLY A 99 16.59 -18.32 -10.45
C GLY A 99 16.95 -17.29 -11.54
N ASN A 100 16.05 -16.34 -11.74
CA ASN A 100 16.17 -15.25 -12.70
C ASN A 100 15.79 -13.91 -12.02
N PRO A 101 15.86 -12.75 -12.70
CA PRO A 101 15.53 -11.47 -12.09
C PRO A 101 14.11 -11.35 -11.55
N THR A 102 13.13 -12.07 -12.10
CA THR A 102 11.70 -11.99 -11.76
C THR A 102 11.19 -13.21 -10.99
N ASP A 103 12.05 -14.18 -10.66
CA ASP A 103 11.73 -15.39 -9.91
C ASP A 103 13.01 -15.99 -9.31
N PHE A 104 13.19 -15.83 -8.01
CA PHE A 104 14.40 -16.25 -7.31
C PHE A 104 14.11 -16.58 -5.85
N THR A 105 15.11 -17.11 -5.15
CA THR A 105 15.00 -17.45 -3.73
C THR A 105 15.91 -16.58 -2.87
N VAL A 106 15.45 -16.35 -1.64
CA VAL A 106 16.15 -15.56 -0.64
C VAL A 106 16.10 -16.25 0.72
N THR A 107 17.00 -15.83 1.60
CA THR A 107 16.91 -16.07 3.04
C THR A 107 17.14 -14.77 3.80
N PHE A 108 16.81 -14.76 5.10
CA PHE A 108 16.92 -13.60 5.97
C PHE A 108 17.86 -13.92 7.13
N PRO A 109 18.76 -13.00 7.54
CA PRO A 109 19.76 -13.27 8.57
C PRO A 109 19.19 -13.90 9.85
N GLY A 110 19.80 -15.00 10.28
CA GLY A 110 19.42 -15.79 11.45
C GLY A 110 18.37 -16.86 11.13
N TRP A 111 17.45 -16.60 10.21
CA TRP A 111 16.44 -17.57 9.81
C TRP A 111 16.99 -18.65 8.88
N ASP A 112 18.06 -18.35 8.16
CA ASP A 112 18.86 -19.31 7.38
C ASP A 112 19.35 -20.49 8.23
N ALA A 113 19.79 -20.22 9.47
CA ALA A 113 20.21 -21.25 10.41
C ALA A 113 19.06 -22.17 10.88
N LEU A 114 17.81 -21.70 10.74
CA LEU A 114 16.60 -22.48 10.98
C LEU A 114 16.06 -23.14 9.68
N GLY A 115 16.82 -23.06 8.59
CA GLY A 115 16.47 -23.67 7.30
C GLY A 115 15.43 -22.88 6.50
N PHE A 116 15.19 -21.61 6.81
CA PHE A 116 14.19 -20.84 6.08
C PHE A 116 14.70 -20.39 4.72
N VAL A 117 13.86 -20.64 3.72
CA VAL A 117 14.02 -20.11 2.37
C VAL A 117 12.67 -19.61 1.89
N TRP A 118 12.69 -18.45 1.25
CA TRP A 118 11.54 -17.87 0.58
C TRP A 118 11.76 -17.81 -0.92
N ARG A 119 10.72 -18.07 -1.69
CA ARG A 119 10.67 -17.75 -3.12
C ARG A 119 10.05 -16.35 -3.28
N ILE A 120 10.60 -15.57 -4.20
CA ILE A 120 10.11 -14.27 -4.61
C ILE A 120 9.94 -14.27 -6.12
N TRP A 121 8.76 -13.85 -6.60
CA TRP A 121 8.50 -13.81 -8.03
C TRP A 121 7.47 -12.74 -8.41
N GLU A 122 7.51 -12.31 -9.67
CA GLU A 122 6.45 -11.50 -10.26
C GLU A 122 5.26 -12.38 -10.66
N ALA A 123 4.07 -11.94 -10.29
CA ALA A 123 2.82 -12.59 -10.65
C ALA A 123 1.78 -11.56 -11.08
N ASP A 124 0.98 -11.95 -12.08
CA ASP A 124 -0.16 -11.17 -12.50
C ASP A 124 -1.39 -11.62 -11.70
N GLU A 125 -1.89 -10.77 -10.84
CA GLU A 125 -3.07 -11.01 -10.00
C GLU A 125 -4.28 -10.31 -10.59
N ALA A 126 -5.43 -10.99 -10.65
CA ALA A 126 -6.66 -10.37 -11.13
C ALA A 126 -7.01 -9.14 -10.28
N ALA A 127 -7.45 -8.06 -10.94
CA ALA A 127 -7.87 -6.84 -10.28
C ALA A 127 -8.96 -7.10 -9.24
N GLU A 128 -9.82 -8.11 -9.44
CA GLU A 128 -10.85 -8.53 -8.48
C GLU A 128 -10.28 -8.93 -7.12
N THR A 129 -9.14 -9.63 -7.09
CA THR A 129 -8.60 -10.26 -5.87
C THR A 129 -7.34 -9.60 -5.34
N THR A 130 -6.62 -8.83 -6.15
CA THR A 130 -5.40 -8.15 -5.71
C THR A 130 -5.68 -7.12 -4.60
N THR A 131 -4.71 -6.91 -3.72
CA THR A 131 -4.76 -5.83 -2.72
C THR A 131 -4.25 -4.49 -3.26
N ALA A 132 -3.69 -4.48 -4.47
CA ALA A 132 -3.28 -3.26 -5.16
C ALA A 132 -4.49 -2.43 -5.57
N HIS A 133 -4.38 -1.11 -5.40
CA HIS A 133 -5.39 -0.15 -5.81
C HIS A 133 -4.85 0.69 -6.95
N LEU A 134 -5.56 0.71 -8.09
CA LEU A 134 -5.21 1.56 -9.23
C LEU A 134 -5.32 3.05 -8.87
N VAL A 135 -6.30 3.39 -8.03
CA VAL A 135 -6.59 4.76 -7.59
C VAL A 135 -7.01 4.76 -6.13
N CYS A 136 -6.60 5.79 -5.39
CA CYS A 136 -6.93 5.94 -3.97
C CYS A 136 -8.40 6.28 -3.70
N TRP A 137 -9.06 6.88 -4.68
CA TRP A 137 -10.47 7.30 -4.64
C TRP A 137 -11.07 6.98 -5.98
N HIS A 138 -12.30 6.48 -6.03
CA HIS A 138 -13.07 6.28 -7.26
C HIS A 138 -14.48 6.81 -7.05
N ARG A 139 -15.31 6.80 -8.10
CA ARG A 139 -16.75 7.08 -8.00
C ARG A 139 -17.40 6.20 -6.91
N GLU A 140 -18.36 6.74 -6.17
CA GLU A 140 -18.91 6.11 -4.95
C GLU A 140 -19.63 4.77 -5.19
N ASP A 141 -20.15 4.56 -6.40
CA ASP A 141 -20.85 3.34 -6.84
C ASP A 141 -19.89 2.24 -7.32
N ILE A 142 -18.62 2.55 -7.50
CA ILE A 142 -17.59 1.58 -7.90
C ILE A 142 -17.00 1.01 -6.61
N GLY A 143 -16.92 -0.32 -6.49
CA GLY A 143 -16.17 -0.97 -5.39
C GLY A 143 -14.72 -1.24 -5.77
N LYS A 144 -14.48 -1.56 -7.05
CA LYS A 144 -13.17 -1.90 -7.59
C LYS A 144 -13.14 -1.71 -9.11
N LEU A 145 -12.00 -1.30 -9.65
CA LEU A 145 -11.79 -1.14 -11.09
C LEU A 145 -11.21 -2.43 -11.66
N THR A 146 -12.03 -3.21 -12.36
CA THR A 146 -11.68 -4.59 -12.75
C THR A 146 -11.60 -4.81 -14.25
N THR A 147 -12.06 -3.86 -15.06
CA THR A 147 -11.97 -3.91 -16.53
C THR A 147 -11.49 -2.57 -17.10
N PRO A 148 -10.91 -2.54 -18.31
CA PRO A 148 -10.49 -1.31 -18.96
C PRO A 148 -11.63 -0.31 -19.15
N GLU A 149 -12.85 -0.77 -19.43
CA GLU A 149 -14.02 0.07 -19.64
C GLU A 149 -14.43 0.77 -18.35
N LEU A 150 -14.31 0.10 -17.20
CA LEU A 150 -14.54 0.72 -15.90
C LEU A 150 -13.48 1.78 -15.59
N VAL A 151 -12.22 1.54 -15.95
CA VAL A 151 -11.16 2.55 -15.78
C VAL A 151 -11.40 3.74 -16.69
N GLU A 152 -11.79 3.52 -17.94
CA GLU A 152 -12.09 4.61 -18.88
C GLU A 152 -13.28 5.44 -18.37
N ALA A 153 -14.35 4.79 -17.91
CA ALA A 153 -15.51 5.47 -17.34
C ALA A 153 -15.15 6.28 -16.09
N GLU A 154 -14.28 5.76 -15.23
CA GLU A 154 -13.75 6.46 -14.06
C GLU A 154 -12.89 7.68 -14.47
N CYS A 155 -11.98 7.52 -15.43
CA CYS A 155 -11.16 8.61 -15.96
C CYS A 155 -12.04 9.71 -16.57
N ARG A 156 -13.06 9.31 -17.33
CA ARG A 156 -14.03 10.22 -17.95
C ARG A 156 -14.81 11.00 -16.90
N TRP A 157 -15.33 10.30 -15.88
CA TRP A 157 -16.02 10.96 -14.76
C TRP A 157 -15.13 12.00 -14.07
N ARG A 158 -13.84 11.71 -13.84
CA ARG A 158 -12.90 12.70 -13.26
C ARG A 158 -12.67 13.88 -14.19
N ALA A 159 -12.41 13.63 -15.47
CA ALA A 159 -12.16 14.68 -16.44
C ALA A 159 -13.37 15.61 -16.58
N GLU A 160 -14.58 15.06 -16.64
CA GLU A 160 -15.83 15.83 -16.70
C GLU A 160 -16.11 16.61 -15.41
N ARG A 161 -15.85 16.00 -14.25
CA ARG A 161 -15.97 16.65 -12.94
C ARG A 161 -15.00 17.84 -12.84
N ASP A 162 -13.74 17.65 -13.19
CA ASP A 162 -12.71 18.68 -13.12
C ASP A 162 -13.01 19.82 -14.12
N ALA A 163 -13.47 19.48 -15.33
CA ALA A 163 -13.94 20.46 -16.32
C ALA A 163 -15.15 21.27 -15.82
N SER A 164 -16.13 20.60 -15.20
CA SER A 164 -17.29 21.27 -14.59
C SER A 164 -16.85 22.24 -13.49
N TRP A 165 -15.88 21.86 -12.66
CA TRP A 165 -15.35 22.74 -11.63
C TRP A 165 -14.62 23.95 -12.18
N LEU A 166 -13.83 23.78 -13.24
CA LEU A 166 -13.17 24.90 -13.89
C LEU A 166 -14.17 25.89 -14.51
N SER A 167 -15.22 25.38 -15.18
CA SER A 167 -16.29 26.23 -15.70
C SER A 167 -16.97 27.04 -14.58
N ARG A 168 -17.31 26.38 -13.45
CA ARG A 168 -17.87 27.07 -12.27
C ARG A 168 -16.92 28.10 -11.68
N ALA A 169 -15.61 27.84 -11.67
CA ALA A 169 -14.63 28.83 -11.21
C ALA A 169 -14.73 30.13 -12.03
N GLY A 170 -15.00 30.06 -13.33
CA GLY A 170 -15.25 31.25 -14.16
C GLY A 170 -16.51 32.05 -13.81
N GLN A 171 -17.44 31.46 -13.07
CA GLN A 171 -18.77 32.03 -12.78
C GLN A 171 -18.96 32.45 -11.32
N MET A 172 -18.13 31.94 -10.41
CA MET A 172 -18.23 32.14 -8.96
C MET A 172 -17.03 32.92 -8.44
N ASN A 173 -17.20 33.64 -7.32
CA ASN A 173 -16.05 34.14 -6.55
C ASN A 173 -15.42 33.00 -5.72
N ASN A 174 -14.30 33.26 -5.05
CA ASN A 174 -13.57 32.24 -4.28
C ASN A 174 -14.37 31.68 -3.10
N GLU A 175 -15.13 32.52 -2.39
CA GLU A 175 -15.91 32.09 -1.23
C GLU A 175 -17.07 31.18 -1.64
N ASP A 176 -17.79 31.54 -2.71
CA ASP A 176 -18.88 30.74 -3.25
C ASP A 176 -18.37 29.39 -3.79
N LEU A 177 -17.21 29.41 -4.49
CA LEU A 177 -16.60 28.19 -5.01
C LEU A 177 -16.11 27.26 -3.88
N LYS A 178 -15.52 27.84 -2.82
CA LYS A 178 -15.12 27.12 -1.62
C LYS A 178 -16.32 26.47 -0.94
N ALA A 179 -17.40 27.23 -0.72
CA ALA A 179 -18.63 26.71 -0.13
C ALA A 179 -19.22 25.56 -0.96
N ALA A 180 -19.20 25.68 -2.30
CA ALA A 180 -19.66 24.64 -3.21
C ALA A 180 -18.82 23.35 -3.09
N PHE A 181 -17.48 23.45 -2.96
CA PHE A 181 -16.62 22.28 -2.75
C PHE A 181 -16.93 21.56 -1.45
N ILE A 182 -17.09 22.31 -0.36
CA ILE A 182 -17.44 21.74 0.96
C ILE A 182 -18.81 21.05 0.88
N ALA A 183 -19.81 21.71 0.28
CA ALA A 183 -21.15 21.15 0.12
C ALA A 183 -21.18 19.89 -0.75
N SER A 184 -20.27 19.77 -1.72
CA SER A 184 -20.15 18.59 -2.58
C SER A 184 -19.52 17.37 -1.90
N GLY A 185 -18.96 17.52 -0.70
CA GLY A 185 -18.21 16.46 0.00
C GLY A 185 -16.81 16.19 -0.56
N GLN A 186 -16.41 16.82 -1.68
CA GLN A 186 -15.10 16.61 -2.29
C GLN A 186 -13.94 17.21 -1.49
N ALA A 187 -14.22 18.17 -0.61
CA ALA A 187 -13.25 18.70 0.33
C ALA A 187 -13.07 17.81 1.59
N GLY A 188 -13.77 16.67 1.66
CA GLY A 188 -13.76 15.76 2.80
C GLY A 188 -15.05 15.78 3.60
N LYS A 189 -15.07 15.06 4.72
CA LYS A 189 -16.26 14.94 5.57
C LYS A 189 -16.68 16.30 6.14
N PRO A 190 -18.00 16.57 6.26
CA PRO A 190 -18.50 17.63 7.13
C PRO A 190 -17.84 17.50 8.51
N ASP A 191 -17.39 18.60 9.09
CA ASP A 191 -16.73 18.69 10.41
C ASP A 191 -15.26 18.21 10.49
N CYS A 192 -14.63 17.80 9.40
CA CYS A 192 -13.18 17.56 9.41
C CYS A 192 -12.42 18.89 9.44
N ARG A 193 -11.48 19.04 10.39
CA ARG A 193 -10.64 20.26 10.53
C ARG A 193 -9.84 20.61 9.27
N PHE A 194 -9.63 19.64 8.39
CA PHE A 194 -8.89 19.81 7.15
C PHE A 194 -9.79 20.20 5.96
N THR A 195 -11.11 20.11 6.09
CA THR A 195 -12.05 20.35 4.97
C THR A 195 -11.89 21.73 4.38
N SER A 196 -11.78 22.77 5.21
CA SER A 196 -11.56 24.14 4.75
C SER A 196 -10.22 24.28 4.00
N ILE A 197 -9.15 23.65 4.50
CA ILE A 197 -7.81 23.69 3.90
C ILE A 197 -7.82 23.00 2.53
N ILE A 198 -8.46 21.84 2.42
CA ILE A 198 -8.58 21.10 1.15
C ILE A 198 -9.39 21.93 0.15
N ALA A 199 -10.51 22.52 0.58
CA ALA A 199 -11.31 23.39 -0.29
C ALA A 199 -10.51 24.60 -0.80
N ASP A 200 -9.74 25.27 0.06
CA ASP A 200 -8.87 26.39 -0.34
C ASP A 200 -7.82 25.97 -1.38
N GLN A 201 -7.20 24.80 -1.20
CA GLN A 201 -6.25 24.25 -2.16
C GLN A 201 -6.90 23.96 -3.52
N GLN A 202 -8.12 23.42 -3.53
CA GLN A 202 -8.86 23.16 -4.76
C GLN A 202 -9.23 24.48 -5.48
N VAL A 203 -9.70 25.49 -4.74
CA VAL A 203 -9.99 26.82 -5.30
C VAL A 203 -8.74 27.45 -5.90
N ALA A 204 -7.61 27.43 -5.18
CA ALA A 204 -6.36 27.98 -5.66
C ALA A 204 -5.87 27.27 -6.94
N HIS A 205 -5.97 25.93 -6.98
CA HIS A 205 -5.60 25.15 -8.15
C HIS A 205 -6.47 25.49 -9.38
N LEU A 206 -7.79 25.58 -9.22
CA LEU A 206 -8.68 25.96 -10.32
C LEU A 206 -8.45 27.38 -10.81
N ARG A 207 -8.13 28.32 -9.91
CA ARG A 207 -7.79 29.70 -10.31
C ARG A 207 -6.52 29.73 -11.15
N PHE A 208 -5.49 29.04 -10.69
CA PHE A 208 -4.27 28.90 -11.46
C PHE A 208 -4.53 28.34 -12.86
N LEU A 209 -5.33 27.26 -12.97
CA LEU A 209 -5.68 26.68 -14.27
C LEU A 209 -6.53 27.63 -15.14
N ALA A 210 -7.47 28.36 -14.54
CA ALA A 210 -8.31 29.31 -15.25
C ALA A 210 -7.48 30.47 -15.83
N ASP A 211 -6.58 31.02 -15.02
CA ASP A 211 -5.68 32.10 -15.42
C ASP A 211 -4.71 31.63 -16.53
N GLU A 212 -4.20 30.39 -16.43
CA GLU A 212 -3.33 29.81 -17.45
C GLU A 212 -4.05 29.67 -18.81
N ARG A 213 -5.29 29.17 -18.81
CA ARG A 213 -6.09 29.04 -20.03
C ARG A 213 -6.46 30.40 -20.62
N GLN A 214 -6.86 31.35 -19.78
CA GLN A 214 -7.14 32.71 -20.22
C GLN A 214 -5.91 33.37 -20.84
N ALA A 215 -4.72 33.19 -20.26
CA ALA A 215 -3.46 33.69 -20.81
C ALA A 215 -3.13 33.09 -22.19
N LYS A 216 -3.56 31.84 -22.46
CA LYS A 216 -3.45 31.17 -23.77
C LYS A 216 -4.59 31.52 -24.74
N GLY A 217 -5.59 32.27 -24.31
CA GLY A 217 -6.79 32.56 -25.11
C GLY A 217 -7.74 31.37 -25.25
N GLU A 218 -7.67 30.39 -24.34
CA GLU A 218 -8.49 29.18 -24.33
C GLU A 218 -9.78 29.38 -23.53
N SER A 219 -10.84 28.64 -23.90
CA SER A 219 -12.11 28.63 -23.15
C SER A 219 -11.96 27.93 -21.81
N LEU A 220 -12.64 28.40 -20.76
CA LEU A 220 -12.76 27.67 -19.49
C LEU A 220 -13.63 26.40 -19.61
N GLU A 221 -14.45 26.31 -20.64
CA GLU A 221 -15.18 25.09 -20.98
C GLU A 221 -14.30 24.18 -21.83
N PHE A 222 -14.07 22.97 -21.33
CA PHE A 222 -13.35 21.94 -22.07
C PHE A 222 -14.22 21.44 -23.23
N THR A 223 -13.59 21.29 -24.39
CA THR A 223 -14.18 20.61 -25.53
C THR A 223 -14.25 19.10 -25.31
N VAL A 224 -15.11 18.42 -26.07
CA VAL A 224 -15.17 16.95 -26.08
C VAL A 224 -13.80 16.33 -26.44
N GLY A 225 -13.05 16.97 -27.33
CA GLY A 225 -11.71 16.54 -27.72
C GLY A 225 -10.70 16.65 -26.58
N GLU A 226 -10.73 17.74 -25.80
CA GLU A 226 -9.86 17.90 -24.62
C GLU A 226 -10.19 16.89 -23.52
N ILE A 227 -11.48 16.62 -23.28
CA ILE A 227 -11.90 15.58 -22.32
C ILE A 227 -11.39 14.22 -22.80
N ALA A 228 -11.59 13.86 -24.07
CA ALA A 228 -11.12 12.59 -24.61
C ALA A 228 -9.58 12.45 -24.53
N ALA A 229 -8.84 13.52 -24.82
CA ALA A 229 -7.38 13.55 -24.70
C ALA A 229 -6.94 13.35 -23.24
N LYS A 230 -7.61 14.01 -22.29
CA LYS A 230 -7.36 13.83 -20.85
C LYS A 230 -7.65 12.41 -20.39
N VAL A 231 -8.76 11.82 -20.82
CA VAL A 231 -9.09 10.41 -20.51
C VAL A 231 -8.00 9.46 -21.03
N ALA A 232 -7.53 9.64 -22.26
CA ALA A 232 -6.48 8.81 -22.82
C ALA A 232 -5.14 8.95 -22.06
N ALA A 233 -4.80 10.18 -21.66
CA ALA A 233 -3.61 10.46 -20.85
C ALA A 233 -3.73 9.85 -19.44
N ASP A 234 -4.86 10.01 -18.78
CA ASP A 234 -5.12 9.47 -17.45
C ASP A 234 -5.14 7.93 -17.47
N MET A 235 -5.74 7.30 -18.49
CA MET A 235 -5.69 5.85 -18.72
C MET A 235 -4.25 5.34 -18.83
N THR A 236 -3.43 6.00 -19.66
CA THR A 236 -2.02 5.62 -19.85
C THR A 236 -1.23 5.75 -18.55
N SER A 237 -1.43 6.86 -17.83
CA SER A 237 -0.76 7.16 -16.57
C SER A 237 -1.14 6.18 -15.46
N LEU A 238 -2.43 5.85 -15.33
CA LEU A 238 -2.93 4.96 -14.28
C LEU A 238 -2.49 3.51 -14.51
N LEU A 239 -2.62 3.01 -15.75
CA LEU A 239 -2.27 1.63 -16.02
C LEU A 239 -0.75 1.40 -15.90
N GLY A 240 0.05 2.34 -16.42
CA GLY A 240 1.51 2.26 -16.36
C GLY A 240 2.05 0.91 -16.82
N ASP A 241 3.13 0.45 -16.19
CA ASP A 241 3.78 -0.82 -16.51
C ASP A 241 3.28 -2.00 -15.67
N THR A 242 2.53 -1.73 -14.59
CA THR A 242 2.12 -2.74 -13.61
C THR A 242 0.68 -3.19 -13.77
N TRP A 243 -0.17 -2.49 -14.51
CA TRP A 243 -1.53 -2.94 -14.81
C TRP A 243 -1.65 -3.41 -16.25
N LEU A 244 -2.22 -4.60 -16.41
CA LEU A 244 -2.28 -5.32 -17.67
C LEU A 244 -3.73 -5.64 -18.01
N VAL A 245 -4.04 -5.60 -19.30
CA VAL A 245 -5.33 -6.06 -19.82
C VAL A 245 -5.15 -7.45 -20.41
N LYS A 246 -5.91 -8.43 -19.92
CA LYS A 246 -5.95 -9.79 -20.46
C LYS A 246 -7.39 -10.25 -20.55
N ASP A 247 -7.82 -10.71 -21.72
CA ASP A 247 -9.17 -11.23 -21.96
C ASP A 247 -10.30 -10.29 -21.46
N GLY A 248 -10.11 -8.97 -21.62
CA GLY A 248 -11.05 -7.95 -21.17
C GLY A 248 -11.05 -7.66 -19.66
N GLN A 249 -10.15 -8.27 -18.90
CA GLN A 249 -9.99 -8.07 -17.46
C GLN A 249 -8.67 -7.36 -17.13
N LEU A 250 -8.67 -6.62 -16.02
CA LEU A 250 -7.48 -6.01 -15.47
C LEU A 250 -6.74 -6.97 -14.54
N PHE A 251 -5.42 -6.94 -14.64
CA PHE A 251 -4.49 -7.66 -13.77
C PHE A 251 -3.44 -6.68 -13.26
N HIS A 252 -3.04 -6.83 -12.00
CA HIS A 252 -1.90 -6.15 -11.44
C HIS A 252 -0.70 -7.09 -11.41
N ARG A 253 0.39 -6.72 -12.08
CA ARG A 253 1.70 -7.33 -11.94
C ARG A 253 2.34 -6.86 -10.65
N GLY A 254 2.33 -7.75 -9.66
CA GLY A 254 2.94 -7.50 -8.36
C GLY A 254 4.01 -8.52 -8.03
N TRP A 255 4.75 -8.23 -6.97
CA TRP A 255 5.73 -9.17 -6.42
C TRP A 255 5.08 -10.01 -5.33
N GLN A 256 5.43 -11.29 -5.29
CA GLN A 256 4.98 -12.23 -4.28
C GLN A 256 6.18 -12.73 -3.49
N ILE A 257 5.95 -13.08 -2.22
CA ILE A 257 6.89 -13.82 -1.38
C ILE A 257 6.19 -15.00 -0.74
N GLN A 258 6.83 -16.17 -0.73
CA GLN A 258 6.30 -17.38 -0.10
C GLN A 258 7.42 -18.14 0.58
N ARG A 259 7.19 -18.55 1.83
CA ARG A 259 8.07 -19.50 2.52
C ARG A 259 7.98 -20.85 1.81
N ILE A 260 9.09 -21.34 1.29
CA ILE A 260 9.17 -22.68 0.67
C ILE A 260 9.79 -23.71 1.61
N THR A 261 10.67 -23.27 2.53
CA THR A 261 11.18 -24.10 3.61
C THR A 261 11.26 -23.28 4.91
N PRO A 262 11.13 -23.93 6.09
CA PRO A 262 10.56 -25.27 6.26
C PRO A 262 9.09 -25.30 5.81
N ALA A 263 8.52 -26.47 5.51
CA ALA A 263 7.11 -26.56 5.12
C ALA A 263 6.17 -26.29 6.30
N GLU A 264 6.50 -26.85 7.47
CA GLU A 264 5.75 -26.70 8.70
C GLU A 264 6.58 -25.98 9.76
N LEU A 265 5.91 -25.25 10.65
CA LEU A 265 6.57 -24.58 11.78
C LEU A 265 6.38 -25.40 13.06
N GLY A 266 7.47 -25.98 13.56
CA GLY A 266 7.54 -26.59 14.89
C GLY A 266 7.77 -25.60 16.03
N SER A 267 7.81 -26.12 17.26
CA SER A 267 8.01 -25.36 18.50
C SER A 267 9.32 -24.58 18.54
N GLU A 268 10.35 -25.07 17.85
CA GLU A 268 11.67 -24.47 17.72
C GLU A 268 11.65 -23.10 17.04
N HIS A 269 10.60 -22.77 16.29
CA HIS A 269 10.41 -21.46 15.66
C HIS A 269 9.76 -20.43 16.58
N TYR A 270 9.32 -20.84 17.76
CA TYR A 270 8.62 -20.00 18.71
C TYR A 270 9.33 -19.93 20.06
N LEU A 271 9.34 -18.75 20.67
CA LEU A 271 9.68 -18.66 22.09
C LEU A 271 8.61 -19.42 22.88
N ALA A 272 9.04 -20.19 23.88
CA ALA A 272 8.14 -20.92 24.76
C ALA A 272 7.04 -20.00 25.31
N GLY A 273 5.81 -20.52 25.41
CA GLY A 273 4.72 -19.81 26.06
C GLY A 273 5.03 -19.65 27.55
N ALA A 274 4.66 -18.53 28.15
CA ALA A 274 4.60 -18.43 29.61
C ALA A 274 3.53 -19.42 30.09
N SER A 275 3.91 -20.33 30.98
CA SER A 275 2.99 -21.13 31.81
C SER A 275 2.18 -20.24 32.73
#